data_AF-A0A3D3MMA0-F1
#
_entry.id   AF-A0A3D3MMA0-F1
#
_cell.length_a   1.000
_cell.length_b   1.000
_cell.length_c   1.000
_cell.angle_alpha   90.00
_cell.angle_beta   90.00
_cell.angle_gamma   90.00
#
_symmetry.space_group_name_H-M   'P 1'
#
loop_
_entity.id
_entity.type
_entity.pdbx_description
1 polymer ?
#
loop_
_entity_poly.entity_id
_entity_poly.type
_entity_poly.pdbx_seq_one_letter_code
_entity_poly.pdbx_strand_id
1 'polypeptide(L)'
;MCRDEIIQKGTGTIYHELGHVFGYCLANKNESTYLGEILEVSIGVKKSAVILTNSYYHYEELNKSIEEIRFNTSNKERTVAWFIEVISGCTFQAIYEEKDFNLCFGPYENQNGYADYSNVASIARYSSFHYTIDDICIMQKKYHQFILDNNVLDFLKPQINEISYMLRESNECQISFTNQQIVELVEYFNKIIDAKMLNEYLKIIDDF
;
A
#
# COMPACT_ATOMS: atom_id res chain seq x y z
N MET A 1 22.34 -13.45 11.31
CA MET A 1 21.91 -13.26 9.91
C MET A 1 22.86 -12.22 9.32
N CYS A 2 23.48 -12.50 8.18
CA CYS A 2 24.42 -11.56 7.55
C CYS A 2 23.68 -10.29 7.11
N ARG A 3 24.34 -9.13 7.10
CA ARG A 3 23.76 -7.84 6.66
C ARG A 3 23.18 -7.98 5.24
N ASP A 4 23.85 -8.73 4.38
CA ASP A 4 23.41 -8.99 3.00
C ASP A 4 22.16 -9.89 2.93
N GLU A 5 22.01 -10.86 3.83
CA GLU A 5 20.80 -11.71 3.92
C GLU A 5 19.60 -10.91 4.44
N ILE A 6 19.84 -9.95 5.34
CA ILE A 6 18.83 -9.00 5.83
C ILE A 6 18.37 -8.09 4.71
N ILE A 7 19.30 -7.60 3.87
CA ILE A 7 18.99 -6.73 2.74
C ILE A 7 18.27 -7.49 1.62
N GLN A 8 18.66 -8.73 1.33
CA GLN A 8 17.96 -9.57 0.34
C GLN A 8 16.51 -9.83 0.77
N LYS A 9 16.28 -10.18 2.04
CA LYS A 9 14.91 -10.29 2.58
C LYS A 9 14.20 -8.93 2.65
N GLY A 10 14.93 -7.87 2.96
CA GLY A 10 14.42 -6.50 3.06
C GLY A 10 14.02 -5.88 1.72
N THR A 11 14.50 -6.43 0.59
CA THR A 11 14.13 -5.88 -0.72
C THR A 11 12.62 -6.06 -0.98
N GLY A 12 12.05 -7.22 -0.60
CA GLY A 12 10.60 -7.43 -0.65
C GLY A 12 9.83 -6.41 0.21
N THR A 13 10.37 -6.04 1.37
CA THR A 13 9.81 -4.98 2.23
C THR A 13 9.89 -3.61 1.58
N ILE A 14 10.96 -3.27 0.85
CA ILE A 14 11.03 -2.00 0.09
C ILE A 14 9.90 -1.96 -0.95
N TYR A 15 9.72 -3.02 -1.74
CA TYR A 15 8.62 -3.09 -2.72
C TYR A 15 7.25 -3.00 -2.05
N HIS A 16 7.09 -3.63 -0.89
CA HIS A 16 5.85 -3.56 -0.12
C HIS A 16 5.51 -2.12 0.30
N GLU A 17 6.42 -1.44 0.99
CA GLU A 17 6.17 -0.07 1.45
C GLU A 17 6.01 0.92 0.29
N LEU A 18 6.82 0.78 -0.77
CA LEU A 18 6.66 1.61 -1.97
C LEU A 18 5.35 1.34 -2.71
N GLY A 19 4.82 0.11 -2.64
CA GLY A 19 3.49 -0.21 -3.13
C GLY A 19 2.41 0.59 -2.41
N HIS A 20 2.48 0.73 -1.09
CA HIS A 20 1.57 1.59 -0.33
C HIS A 20 1.71 3.07 -0.72
N VAL A 21 2.94 3.58 -0.81
CA VAL A 21 3.18 4.96 -1.27
C VAL A 21 2.55 5.22 -2.64
N PHE A 22 2.71 4.28 -3.58
CA PHE A 22 2.11 4.37 -4.91
C PHE A 22 0.57 4.35 -4.85
N GLY A 23 -0.01 3.46 -4.04
CA GLY A 23 -1.45 3.37 -3.84
C GLY A 23 -2.05 4.68 -3.32
N TYR A 24 -1.41 5.28 -2.31
CA TYR A 24 -1.79 6.61 -1.82
C TYR A 24 -1.65 7.69 -2.90
N CYS A 25 -0.55 7.71 -3.65
CA CYS A 25 -0.35 8.67 -4.73
C CYS A 25 -1.43 8.56 -5.81
N LEU A 26 -1.83 7.33 -6.20
CA LEU A 26 -2.93 7.11 -7.14
C LEU A 26 -4.25 7.62 -6.58
N ALA A 27 -4.61 7.21 -5.37
CA ALA A 27 -5.87 7.56 -4.73
C ALA A 27 -6.02 9.08 -4.51
N ASN A 28 -4.93 9.76 -4.16
CA ASN A 28 -4.95 11.19 -3.87
C ASN A 28 -4.99 12.09 -5.11
N LYS A 29 -4.89 11.54 -6.34
CA LYS A 29 -5.04 12.31 -7.59
C LYS A 29 -6.48 12.71 -7.90
N ASN A 30 -7.47 12.12 -7.22
CA ASN A 30 -8.88 12.43 -7.40
C ASN A 30 -9.54 12.69 -6.03
N GLU A 31 -10.36 13.73 -5.96
CA GLU A 31 -11.05 14.15 -4.74
C GLU A 31 -11.98 13.06 -4.18
N SER A 32 -12.68 12.29 -5.04
CA SER A 32 -13.60 11.25 -4.57
C SER A 32 -12.89 10.07 -3.94
N THR A 33 -11.62 9.85 -4.28
CA THR A 33 -10.80 8.71 -3.83
C THR A 33 -9.73 9.11 -2.81
N TYR A 34 -9.66 10.38 -2.42
CA TYR A 34 -8.60 10.91 -1.56
C TYR A 34 -8.54 10.22 -0.19
N LEU A 35 -7.36 9.70 0.17
CA LEU A 35 -7.14 8.92 1.39
C LEU A 35 -6.40 9.68 2.49
N GLY A 36 -5.72 10.78 2.16
CA GLY A 36 -4.94 11.57 3.11
C GLY A 36 -3.46 11.67 2.72
N GLU A 37 -2.78 12.70 3.24
CA GLU A 37 -1.36 12.91 2.97
C GLU A 37 -0.50 11.92 3.76
N ILE A 38 0.61 11.48 3.15
CA ILE A 38 1.59 10.62 3.82
C ILE A 38 2.39 11.45 4.83
N LEU A 39 2.33 11.05 6.09
CA LEU A 39 3.03 11.66 7.22
C LEU A 39 4.36 10.96 7.52
N GLU A 40 4.38 9.62 7.45
CA GLU A 40 5.56 8.83 7.76
C GLU A 40 5.77 7.76 6.70
N VAL A 41 7.03 7.59 6.29
CA VAL A 41 7.49 6.39 5.58
C VAL A 41 8.67 5.84 6.36
N SER A 42 8.52 4.62 6.86
CA SER A 42 9.59 3.86 7.52
C SER A 42 9.76 2.52 6.82
N ILE A 43 11.01 2.12 6.57
CA ILE A 43 11.33 0.87 5.89
C ILE A 43 12.49 0.22 6.64
N GLY A 44 12.34 -1.03 7.07
CA GLY A 44 13.40 -1.76 7.76
C GLY A 44 12.93 -2.90 8.65
N VAL A 45 13.88 -3.45 9.41
CA VAL A 45 13.65 -4.64 10.25
C VAL A 45 12.85 -4.36 11.52
N LYS A 46 12.84 -3.12 12.02
CA LYS A 46 12.16 -2.76 13.27
C LYS A 46 10.74 -2.26 13.00
N LYS A 47 10.59 -1.42 11.97
CA LYS A 47 9.32 -0.83 11.56
C LYS A 47 9.32 -0.67 10.04
N SER A 48 8.30 -1.23 9.40
CA SER A 48 7.96 -0.93 8.01
C SER A 48 6.51 -0.50 7.99
N ALA A 49 6.27 0.75 7.57
CA ALA A 49 4.95 1.34 7.56
C ALA A 49 4.92 2.63 6.72
N VAL A 50 3.76 2.86 6.09
CA VAL A 50 3.33 4.15 5.56
C VAL A 50 2.17 4.65 6.41
N ILE A 51 2.33 5.82 7.06
CA ILE A 51 1.32 6.40 7.95
C ILE A 51 0.81 7.71 7.37
N LEU A 52 -0.50 7.95 7.50
CA LEU A 52 -1.16 9.16 7.02
C LEU A 52 -1.37 10.21 8.12
N THR A 53 -1.51 11.47 7.71
CA THR A 53 -1.84 12.57 8.63
C THR A 53 -3.25 12.41 9.22
N ASN A 54 -4.20 11.90 8.42
CA ASN A 54 -5.55 11.55 8.84
C ASN A 54 -5.89 10.19 8.22
N SER A 55 -6.12 9.17 9.04
CA SER A 55 -6.55 7.87 8.54
C SER A 55 -8.05 7.70 8.70
N TYR A 56 -8.76 7.55 7.58
CA TYR A 56 -10.21 7.30 7.59
C TYR A 56 -10.56 5.86 7.99
N TYR A 57 -9.60 4.92 7.89
CA TYR A 57 -9.86 3.47 7.94
C TYR A 57 -8.90 2.73 8.89
N HIS A 58 -8.29 3.44 9.85
CA HIS A 58 -7.49 2.84 10.92
C HIS A 58 -8.11 3.18 12.27
N TYR A 59 -8.46 2.16 13.05
CA TYR A 59 -9.24 2.31 14.28
C TYR A 59 -8.54 1.62 15.44
N GLU A 60 -8.15 2.36 16.48
CA GLU A 60 -7.50 1.81 17.67
C GLU A 60 -8.44 0.95 18.51
N GLU A 61 -9.74 1.28 18.53
CA GLU A 61 -10.76 0.56 19.30
C GLU A 61 -12.04 0.31 18.47
N LEU A 62 -12.11 -0.82 17.76
CA LEU A 62 -13.21 -1.21 16.87
C LEU A 62 -14.62 -1.01 17.47
N ASN A 63 -14.82 -1.29 18.76
CA ASN A 63 -16.13 -1.16 19.40
C ASN A 63 -16.60 0.30 19.58
N LYS A 64 -15.67 1.25 19.70
CA LYS A 64 -15.99 2.68 19.79
C LYS A 64 -16.14 3.34 18.42
N SER A 65 -15.66 2.68 17.36
CA SER A 65 -15.57 3.24 16.01
C SER A 65 -16.61 2.68 15.02
N ILE A 66 -17.61 1.91 15.44
CA ILE A 66 -18.59 1.30 14.51
C ILE A 66 -19.32 2.36 13.66
N GLU A 67 -19.79 3.45 14.28
CA GLU A 67 -20.49 4.52 13.56
C GLU A 67 -19.56 5.24 12.58
N GLU A 68 -18.30 5.44 12.98
CA GLU A 68 -17.27 6.06 12.16
C GLU A 68 -16.88 5.17 10.97
N ILE A 69 -16.72 3.85 11.19
CA ILE A 69 -16.51 2.86 10.12
C ILE A 69 -17.65 2.95 9.12
N ARG A 70 -18.90 2.89 9.58
CA ARG A 70 -20.09 2.98 8.72
C ARG A 70 -20.11 4.29 7.92
N PHE A 71 -19.80 5.39 8.57
CA PHE A 71 -19.77 6.71 7.93
C PHE A 71 -18.66 6.78 6.87
N ASN A 72 -17.43 6.44 7.22
CA ASN A 72 -16.29 6.53 6.32
C ASN A 72 -16.42 5.57 5.12
N THR A 73 -16.95 4.37 5.35
CA THR A 73 -17.22 3.36 4.30
C THR A 73 -18.47 3.62 3.47
N SER A 74 -19.24 4.68 3.75
CA SER A 74 -20.39 5.07 2.91
C SER A 74 -19.98 5.78 1.62
N ASN A 75 -18.78 6.36 1.58
CA ASN A 75 -18.16 6.82 0.34
C ASN A 75 -17.55 5.59 -0.35
N LYS A 76 -18.20 5.14 -1.42
CA LYS A 76 -17.85 3.91 -2.13
C LYS A 76 -16.50 4.01 -2.80
N GLU A 77 -16.28 5.06 -3.59
CA GLU A 77 -15.07 5.29 -4.39
C GLU A 77 -13.83 5.34 -3.50
N ARG A 78 -13.89 6.09 -2.39
CA ARG A 78 -12.79 6.16 -1.42
C ARG A 78 -12.54 4.83 -0.71
N THR A 79 -13.60 4.07 -0.41
CA THR A 79 -13.48 2.76 0.24
C THR A 79 -12.79 1.75 -0.68
N VAL A 80 -13.16 1.73 -1.96
CA VAL A 80 -12.50 0.89 -2.95
C VAL A 80 -11.05 1.33 -3.20
N ALA A 81 -10.80 2.64 -3.29
CA ALA A 81 -9.44 3.18 -3.38
C ALA A 81 -8.56 2.75 -2.19
N TRP A 82 -9.12 2.76 -0.97
CA TRP A 82 -8.45 2.29 0.22
C TRP A 82 -8.16 0.79 0.17
N PHE A 83 -9.09 -0.06 -0.30
CA PHE A 83 -8.78 -1.48 -0.50
C PHE A 83 -7.61 -1.69 -1.47
N ILE A 84 -7.58 -0.94 -2.59
CA ILE A 84 -6.49 -1.01 -3.56
C ILE A 84 -5.16 -0.59 -2.92
N GLU A 85 -5.16 0.48 -2.13
CA GLU A 85 -3.97 0.91 -1.39
C GLU A 85 -3.48 -0.18 -0.43
N VAL A 86 -4.38 -0.75 0.38
CA VAL A 86 -4.03 -1.78 1.36
C VAL A 86 -3.44 -3.04 0.70
N ILE A 87 -4.01 -3.49 -0.42
CA ILE A 87 -3.45 -4.63 -1.16
C ILE A 87 -2.24 -4.26 -2.01
N SER A 88 -1.91 -2.97 -2.13
CA SER A 88 -0.86 -2.49 -3.04
C SER A 88 0.51 -2.98 -2.61
N GLY A 89 0.87 -2.85 -1.34
CA GLY A 89 2.18 -3.32 -0.87
C GLY A 89 2.40 -4.80 -1.12
N CYS A 90 1.43 -5.63 -0.74
CA CYS A 90 1.49 -7.07 -1.00
C CYS A 90 1.52 -7.41 -2.50
N THR A 91 0.83 -6.65 -3.34
CA THR A 91 0.84 -6.86 -4.80
C THR A 91 2.22 -6.55 -5.38
N PHE A 92 2.83 -5.43 -5.02
CA PHE A 92 4.18 -5.07 -5.48
C PHE A 92 5.22 -6.10 -5.05
N GLN A 93 5.16 -6.52 -3.78
CA GLN A 93 6.05 -7.56 -3.27
C GLN A 93 5.86 -8.88 -4.02
N ALA A 94 4.61 -9.31 -4.25
CA ALA A 94 4.31 -10.57 -4.93
C ALA A 94 4.84 -10.59 -6.37
N ILE A 95 4.70 -9.49 -7.11
CA ILE A 95 5.23 -9.39 -8.47
C ILE A 95 6.76 -9.44 -8.47
N TYR A 96 7.41 -8.70 -7.57
CA TYR A 96 8.87 -8.69 -7.49
C TYR A 96 9.46 -10.05 -7.09
N GLU A 97 8.88 -10.70 -6.10
CA GLU A 97 9.36 -12.01 -5.61
C GLU A 97 8.87 -13.19 -6.47
N GLU A 98 8.10 -12.92 -7.54
CA GLU A 98 7.50 -13.92 -8.43
C GLU A 98 6.73 -15.00 -7.66
N LYS A 99 5.94 -14.59 -6.66
CA LYS A 99 5.21 -15.50 -5.77
C LYS A 99 3.72 -15.17 -5.69
N ASP A 100 2.95 -16.14 -5.20
CA ASP A 100 1.51 -15.96 -5.00
C ASP A 100 1.21 -14.84 -4.01
N PHE A 101 0.27 -13.96 -4.37
CA PHE A 101 -0.20 -12.85 -3.52
C PHE A 101 -0.64 -13.33 -2.13
N ASN A 102 -1.29 -14.49 -2.04
CA ASN A 102 -1.74 -15.07 -0.77
C ASN A 102 -0.60 -15.46 0.17
N LEU A 103 0.65 -15.54 -0.31
CA LEU A 103 1.83 -15.71 0.53
C LEU A 103 2.30 -14.37 1.12
N CYS A 104 1.94 -13.23 0.52
CA CYS A 104 2.16 -11.88 1.06
C CYS A 104 1.03 -11.40 1.98
N PHE A 105 -0.22 -11.61 1.56
CA PHE A 105 -1.42 -11.06 2.18
C PHE A 105 -2.31 -12.17 2.72
N GLY A 106 -2.44 -12.24 4.04
CA GLY A 106 -3.20 -13.32 4.68
C GLY A 106 -3.20 -13.27 6.20
N PRO A 107 -3.84 -14.25 6.86
CA PRO A 107 -4.09 -14.24 8.29
C PRO A 107 -2.89 -14.70 9.15
N TYR A 108 -1.73 -14.98 8.56
CA TYR A 108 -0.58 -15.51 9.31
C TYR A 108 0.43 -14.40 9.65
N GLU A 109 0.79 -14.28 10.94
CA GLU A 109 1.67 -13.21 11.46
C GLU A 109 3.07 -13.14 10.80
N ASN A 110 3.52 -14.23 10.17
CA ASN A 110 4.79 -14.25 9.45
C ASN A 110 4.71 -13.66 8.03
N GLN A 111 3.54 -13.21 7.60
CA GLN A 111 3.32 -12.54 6.32
C GLN A 111 3.41 -11.02 6.51
N ASN A 112 4.09 -10.33 5.59
CA ASN A 112 4.23 -8.87 5.66
C ASN A 112 2.87 -8.17 5.70
N GLY A 113 1.91 -8.62 4.89
CA GLY A 113 0.55 -8.08 4.84
C GLY A 113 -0.40 -8.61 5.89
N TYR A 114 0.07 -9.20 6.98
CA TYR A 114 -0.80 -9.67 8.06
C TYR A 114 -1.65 -8.53 8.65
N ALA A 115 -1.01 -7.37 8.89
CA ALA A 115 -1.69 -6.20 9.42
C ALA A 115 -2.73 -5.65 8.42
N ASP A 116 -2.36 -5.58 7.15
CA ASP A 116 -3.24 -5.17 6.05
C ASP A 116 -4.48 -6.07 5.94
N TYR A 117 -4.26 -7.39 5.90
CA TYR A 117 -5.32 -8.39 5.88
C TYR A 117 -6.23 -8.26 7.09
N SER A 118 -5.65 -8.14 8.28
CA SER A 118 -6.38 -8.02 9.53
C SER A 118 -7.24 -6.76 9.56
N ASN A 119 -6.72 -5.64 9.04
CA ASN A 119 -7.46 -4.39 8.97
C ASN A 119 -8.71 -4.54 8.08
N VAL A 120 -8.53 -5.04 6.85
CA VAL A 120 -9.63 -5.31 5.91
C VAL A 120 -10.63 -6.29 6.51
N ALA A 121 -10.17 -7.42 7.06
CA ALA A 121 -11.07 -8.39 7.68
C ALA A 121 -11.88 -7.81 8.86
N SER A 122 -11.27 -6.94 9.67
CA SER A 122 -11.89 -6.40 10.88
C SER A 122 -13.03 -5.41 10.60
N ILE A 123 -12.90 -4.61 9.55
CA ILE A 123 -13.88 -3.57 9.22
C ILE A 123 -15.05 -4.10 8.38
N ALA A 124 -14.89 -5.26 7.71
CA ALA A 124 -15.90 -5.85 6.83
C ALA A 124 -17.29 -5.98 7.48
N ARG A 125 -17.34 -6.38 8.76
CA ARG A 125 -18.59 -6.57 9.51
C ARG A 125 -19.36 -5.26 9.76
N TYR A 126 -18.64 -4.15 9.87
CA TYR A 126 -19.21 -2.86 10.26
C TYR A 126 -19.31 -1.88 9.10
N SER A 127 -18.74 -2.21 7.95
CA SER A 127 -18.76 -1.39 6.75
C SER A 127 -20.18 -1.18 6.20
N SER A 128 -20.44 0.02 5.67
CA SER A 128 -21.62 0.31 4.84
C SER A 128 -21.47 -0.25 3.42
N PHE A 129 -20.23 -0.39 2.95
CA PHE A 129 -19.88 -1.07 1.71
C PHE A 129 -19.71 -2.57 1.98
N HIS A 130 -20.54 -3.42 1.38
CA HIS A 130 -20.49 -4.87 1.59
C HIS A 130 -19.48 -5.51 0.65
N TYR A 131 -18.58 -6.33 1.21
CA TYR A 131 -17.57 -7.06 0.45
C TYR A 131 -17.14 -8.32 1.22
N THR A 132 -16.43 -9.18 0.51
CA THR A 132 -15.80 -10.40 1.00
C THR A 132 -14.31 -10.38 0.69
N ILE A 133 -13.54 -11.30 1.28
CA ILE A 133 -12.12 -11.47 0.91
C ILE A 133 -11.98 -11.90 -0.56
N ASP A 134 -12.96 -12.60 -1.14
CA ASP A 134 -12.94 -12.95 -2.56
C ASP A 134 -13.04 -11.70 -3.45
N ASP A 135 -13.84 -10.70 -3.06
CA ASP A 135 -13.91 -9.42 -3.76
C ASP A 135 -12.57 -8.68 -3.73
N ILE A 136 -11.88 -8.72 -2.59
CA ILE A 136 -10.52 -8.17 -2.43
C ILE A 136 -9.54 -8.90 -3.36
N CYS A 137 -9.61 -10.23 -3.46
CA CYS A 137 -8.78 -11.02 -4.38
C CYS A 137 -9.08 -10.72 -5.87
N ILE A 138 -10.34 -10.46 -6.23
CA ILE A 138 -10.70 -10.06 -7.60
C ILE A 138 -10.14 -8.67 -7.91
N MET A 139 -10.27 -7.74 -6.96
CA MET A 139 -9.73 -6.39 -7.06
C MET A 139 -8.21 -6.41 -7.22
N GLN A 140 -7.54 -7.24 -6.42
CA GLN A 140 -6.10 -7.47 -6.49
C GLN A 140 -5.66 -7.93 -7.88
N LYS A 141 -6.38 -8.87 -8.51
CA LYS A 141 -6.03 -9.34 -9.87
C LYS A 141 -6.13 -8.24 -10.91
N LYS A 142 -7.17 -7.39 -10.85
CA LYS A 142 -7.31 -6.24 -11.75
C LYS A 142 -6.18 -5.24 -11.53
N TYR A 143 -5.86 -4.95 -10.26
CA TYR A 143 -4.79 -4.03 -9.91
C TYR A 143 -3.39 -4.55 -10.26
N HIS A 144 -3.14 -5.85 -10.10
CA HIS A 144 -1.94 -6.53 -10.56
C HIS A 144 -1.77 -6.34 -12.07
N GLN A 145 -2.80 -6.64 -12.86
CA GLN A 145 -2.72 -6.44 -14.32
C GLN A 145 -2.43 -4.98 -14.68
N PHE A 146 -3.07 -4.04 -13.99
CA PHE A 146 -2.80 -2.61 -14.15
C PHE A 146 -1.34 -2.22 -13.88
N ILE A 147 -0.71 -2.77 -12.83
CA ILE A 147 0.71 -2.54 -12.52
C ILE A 147 1.60 -3.05 -13.67
N LEU A 148 1.30 -4.23 -14.22
CA LEU A 148 2.06 -4.82 -15.32
C LEU A 148 1.89 -4.03 -16.63
N ASP A 149 0.65 -3.71 -16.99
CA ASP A 149 0.32 -2.99 -18.24
C ASP A 149 0.96 -1.60 -18.28
N ASN A 150 1.16 -0.98 -17.11
CA ASN A 150 1.78 0.33 -16.97
C ASN A 150 3.28 0.27 -16.63
N ASN A 151 3.88 -0.93 -16.58
CA ASN A 151 5.30 -1.14 -16.24
C ASN A 151 5.73 -0.39 -14.97
N VAL A 152 4.85 -0.29 -13.97
CA VAL A 152 5.07 0.58 -12.80
C VAL A 152 6.36 0.21 -12.06
N LEU A 153 6.62 -1.09 -11.89
CA LEU A 153 7.81 -1.60 -11.20
C LEU A 153 9.12 -1.17 -11.87
N ASP A 154 9.15 -1.07 -13.20
CA ASP A 154 10.33 -0.60 -13.92
C ASP A 154 10.63 0.87 -13.64
N PHE A 155 9.59 1.69 -13.53
CA PHE A 155 9.74 3.07 -13.11
C PHE A 155 10.24 3.21 -11.68
N LEU A 156 9.95 2.26 -10.78
CA LEU A 156 10.40 2.35 -9.38
C LEU A 156 11.85 1.92 -9.13
N LYS A 157 12.47 1.21 -10.07
CA LYS A 157 13.83 0.68 -9.93
C LYS A 157 14.85 1.70 -9.39
N PRO A 158 14.90 2.97 -9.86
CA PRO A 158 15.81 3.96 -9.32
C PRO A 158 15.61 4.21 -7.81
N GLN A 159 14.36 4.37 -7.37
CA GLN A 159 14.03 4.59 -5.96
C GLN A 159 14.34 3.36 -5.10
N ILE A 160 14.04 2.17 -5.61
CA ILE A 160 14.35 0.91 -4.92
C ILE A 160 15.87 0.77 -4.72
N ASN A 161 16.68 1.11 -5.72
CA ASN A 161 18.13 1.04 -5.63
C ASN A 161 18.69 2.04 -4.61
N GLU A 162 18.16 3.27 -4.60
CA GLU A 162 18.52 4.30 -3.65
C GLU A 162 18.18 3.89 -2.21
N ILE A 163 16.94 3.43 -1.98
CA ILE A 163 16.48 2.98 -0.66
C ILE A 163 17.26 1.75 -0.20
N SER A 164 17.52 0.81 -1.13
CA SER A 164 18.36 -0.35 -0.83
C SER A 164 19.74 0.09 -0.36
N TYR A 165 20.37 1.04 -1.06
CA TYR A 165 21.67 1.60 -0.67
C TYR A 165 21.61 2.26 0.72
N MET A 166 20.62 3.11 0.96
CA MET A 166 20.42 3.75 2.27
C MET A 166 20.23 2.72 3.39
N LEU A 167 19.51 1.62 3.15
CA LEU A 167 19.33 0.54 4.12
C LEU A 167 20.64 -0.18 4.41
N ARG A 168 21.48 -0.40 3.38
CA ARG A 168 22.80 -1.01 3.57
C ARG A 168 23.69 -0.16 4.44
N GLU A 169 23.65 1.15 4.27
CA GLU A 169 24.48 2.08 5.04
C GLU A 169 23.92 2.32 6.46
N SER A 170 22.62 2.11 6.67
CA SER A 170 22.00 2.22 8.00
C SER A 170 22.53 1.16 8.98
N ASN A 171 23.00 1.60 10.14
CA ASN A 171 23.53 0.73 11.20
C ASN A 171 22.50 -0.29 11.69
N GLU A 172 21.22 0.07 11.66
CA GLU A 172 20.13 -0.76 12.18
C GLU A 172 19.33 -1.46 11.09
N CYS A 173 19.73 -1.33 9.82
CA CYS A 173 18.93 -1.76 8.66
C CYS A 173 17.50 -1.19 8.73
N GLN A 174 17.42 0.10 9.11
CA GLN A 174 16.19 0.86 9.28
C GLN A 174 16.37 2.26 8.67
N ILE A 175 15.37 2.71 7.93
CA ILE A 175 15.23 4.08 7.46
C ILE A 175 13.90 4.61 7.97
N SER A 176 13.92 5.85 8.44
CA SER A 176 12.71 6.67 8.58
C SER A 176 12.95 7.93 7.77
N PHE A 177 12.06 8.19 6.82
CA PHE A 177 12.19 9.32 5.91
C PHE A 177 11.87 10.62 6.65
N THR A 178 12.65 11.66 6.37
CA THR A 178 12.31 13.01 6.79
C THR A 178 11.13 13.55 5.96
N ASN A 179 10.43 14.56 6.47
CA ASN A 179 9.31 15.18 5.75
C ASN A 179 9.70 15.62 4.32
N GLN A 180 10.89 16.19 4.14
CA GLN A 180 11.38 16.61 2.83
C GLN A 180 11.55 15.42 1.88
N GLN A 181 12.10 14.31 2.36
CA GLN A 181 12.26 13.08 1.56
C GLN A 181 10.91 12.44 1.21
N ILE A 182 9.92 12.52 2.11
CA ILE A 182 8.56 12.05 1.82
C ILE A 182 7.94 12.89 0.69
N VAL A 183 8.07 14.22 0.76
CA VAL A 183 7.58 15.12 -0.30
C VAL A 183 8.24 14.79 -1.64
N GLU A 184 9.56 14.63 -1.67
CA GLU A 184 10.31 14.28 -2.88
C GLU A 184 9.87 12.92 -3.46
N LEU A 185 9.67 11.92 -2.59
CA LEU A 185 9.18 10.61 -2.98
C LEU A 185 7.76 10.69 -3.58
N VAL A 186 6.85 11.39 -2.92
CA VAL A 186 5.48 11.59 -3.41
C VAL A 186 5.47 12.33 -4.76
N GLU A 187 6.29 13.38 -4.91
CA GLU A 187 6.45 14.09 -6.18
C GLU A 187 6.97 13.18 -7.29
N TYR A 188 7.90 12.28 -6.98
CA TYR A 188 8.43 11.30 -7.92
C TYR A 188 7.32 10.38 -8.44
N PHE A 189 6.56 9.75 -7.55
CA PHE A 189 5.43 8.90 -7.92
C PHE A 189 4.37 9.67 -8.71
N ASN A 190 4.06 10.89 -8.29
CA ASN A 190 3.08 11.74 -8.95
C ASN A 190 3.47 12.15 -10.38
N LYS A 191 4.76 12.14 -10.73
CA LYS A 191 5.25 12.37 -12.10
C LYS A 191 5.13 11.14 -13.00
N ILE A 192 5.13 9.94 -12.42
CA ILE A 192 4.95 8.68 -13.14
C ILE A 192 3.47 8.44 -13.47
N ILE A 193 2.58 8.82 -12.56
CA ILE A 193 1.13 8.66 -12.72
C ILE A 193 0.60 9.70 -13.73
N ASP A 194 0.50 9.29 -14.99
CA ASP A 194 -0.11 10.09 -16.04
C ASP A 194 -1.65 9.97 -16.07
N ALA A 195 -2.28 10.74 -16.95
CA ALA A 195 -3.74 10.75 -17.09
C ALA A 195 -4.32 9.41 -17.57
N LYS A 196 -3.58 8.63 -18.37
CA LYS A 196 -4.02 7.33 -18.85
C LYS A 196 -4.04 6.35 -17.67
N MET A 197 -2.96 6.30 -16.90
CA MET A 197 -2.80 5.48 -15.71
C MET A 197 -3.89 5.79 -14.68
N LEU A 198 -4.14 7.08 -14.42
CA LEU A 198 -5.22 7.51 -13.52
C LEU A 198 -6.60 7.03 -14.00
N ASN A 199 -6.90 7.16 -15.30
CA ASN A 199 -8.19 6.72 -15.84
C ASN A 199 -8.37 5.20 -15.78
N GLU A 200 -7.31 4.43 -15.97
CA GLU A 200 -7.34 2.96 -15.81
C GLU A 200 -7.56 2.55 -14.35
N TYR A 201 -6.90 3.23 -13.41
CA TYR A 201 -7.13 3.05 -11.98
C TYR A 201 -8.58 3.36 -11.57
N LEU A 202 -9.13 4.49 -12.03
CA LEU A 202 -10.52 4.87 -11.73
C LEU A 202 -11.53 3.87 -12.30
N LYS A 203 -11.26 3.24 -13.45
CA LYS A 203 -12.10 2.16 -13.97
C LYS A 203 -12.10 0.93 -13.07
N ILE A 204 -10.97 0.60 -12.44
CA ILE A 204 -10.94 -0.50 -11.45
C ILE A 204 -11.85 -0.16 -10.27
N ILE A 205 -11.86 1.10 -9.84
CA ILE A 205 -12.73 1.56 -8.75
C ILE A 205 -14.21 1.45 -9.15
N ASP A 206 -14.57 1.93 -10.34
CA ASP A 206 -15.96 1.96 -10.82
C ASP A 206 -16.57 0.55 -11.01
N ASP A 207 -15.73 -0.47 -11.21
CA ASP A 207 -16.15 -1.86 -11.42
C ASP A 207 -16.62 -2.57 -10.13
N PHE A 208 -16.35 -2.01 -8.94
CA PHE A 208 -16.82 -2.49 -7.64
C PHE A 208 -17.82 -1.51 -7.08
#